data_AF-A0A967JAD8-F1
#
_entry.id   AF-A0A967JAD8-F1
#
_cell.length_a   1.000
_cell.length_b   1.000
_cell.length_c   1.000
_cell.angle_alpha   90.00
_cell.angle_beta   90.00
_cell.angle_gamma   90.00
#
_symmetry.space_group_name_H-M   'P 1'
#
loop_
_entity.id
_entity.type
_entity.pdbx_description
1 polymer ?
#
loop_
_entity_poly.entity_id
_entity_poly.type
_entity_poly.pdbx_seq_one_letter_code
_entity_poly.pdbx_strand_id
1 'polypeptide(L)'
;VDQVLGDGMLTKAQITERLDPPDPDRRFMTNVISQMATESRLVGVRRARSWRSAEIAYTRWANWLPDVDVETPDPEEARTVLARWYLERFGPATVDDFAWWSGLTKTQARAAI
;
A
#
# COMPACT_ATOMS: atom_id res chain seq x y z
N VAL A 1 3.88 4.26 15.02
CA VAL A 1 2.53 3.98 14.45
C VAL A 1 2.23 2.51 14.46
N ASP A 2 3.03 1.67 13.80
CA ASP A 2 2.78 0.22 13.72
C ASP A 2 2.63 -0.46 15.11
N GLN A 3 3.47 -0.11 16.08
CA GLN A 3 3.35 -0.59 17.48
C GLN A 3 2.01 -0.28 18.15
N VAL A 4 1.30 0.77 17.74
CA VAL A 4 0.01 1.19 18.33
C VAL A 4 -1.12 0.25 17.94
N LEU A 5 -0.98 -0.49 16.83
CA LEU A 5 -1.97 -1.48 16.40
C LEU A 5 -1.97 -2.72 17.30
N GLY A 6 -0.80 -3.13 17.82
CA GLY A 6 -0.66 -4.43 18.50
C GLY A 6 -1.15 -5.57 17.61
N ASP A 7 -1.89 -6.52 18.17
CA ASP A 7 -2.46 -7.65 17.41
C ASP A 7 -3.85 -7.33 16.80
N GLY A 8 -4.36 -6.11 17.02
CA GLY A 8 -5.72 -5.72 16.66
C GLY A 8 -5.83 -4.89 15.38
N MET A 9 -7.06 -4.82 14.86
CA MET A 9 -7.45 -3.93 13.76
C MET A 9 -8.04 -2.63 14.30
N LEU A 10 -7.47 -1.48 13.89
CA LEU A 10 -7.91 -0.15 14.31
C LEU A 10 -8.28 0.74 13.13
N THR A 11 -9.31 1.57 13.27
CA THR A 11 -9.64 2.60 12.28
C THR A 11 -8.63 3.74 12.32
N LYS A 12 -8.59 4.58 11.28
CA LYS A 12 -7.77 5.80 11.30
C LYS A 12 -8.05 6.65 12.55
N ALA A 13 -9.32 6.83 12.91
CA ALA A 13 -9.70 7.62 14.07
C ALA A 13 -9.10 7.05 15.38
N GLN A 14 -9.18 5.72 15.55
CA GLN A 14 -8.60 5.04 16.71
C GLN A 14 -7.07 5.10 16.73
N ILE A 15 -6.42 5.03 15.56
CA ILE A 15 -4.96 5.19 15.45
C ILE A 15 -4.55 6.61 15.83
N THR A 16 -5.27 7.63 15.33
CA THR A 16 -5.02 9.04 15.66
C THR A 16 -5.20 9.29 17.15
N GLU A 17 -6.31 8.82 17.74
CA GLU A 17 -6.59 8.96 19.17
C GLU A 17 -5.49 8.35 20.03
N ARG A 18 -5.01 7.14 19.70
CA ARG A 18 -3.95 6.48 20.48
C ARG A 18 -2.57 7.11 20.31
N LEU A 19 -2.29 7.69 19.15
CA LEU A 19 -1.01 8.35 18.89
C LEU A 19 -0.93 9.74 19.51
N ASP A 20 -2.08 10.39 19.69
CA ASP A 20 -2.22 11.76 20.20
C ASP A 20 -1.16 12.72 19.61
N PRO A 21 -1.11 12.86 18.27
CA PRO A 21 -0.05 13.64 17.65
C PRO A 21 -0.24 15.13 17.96
N PRO A 22 0.85 15.89 18.17
CA PRO A 22 0.80 17.29 18.59
C PRO A 22 0.12 18.23 17.59
N ASP A 23 0.01 17.83 16.32
CA ASP A 23 -0.80 18.49 15.30
C ASP A 23 -1.60 17.43 14.50
N PRO A 24 -2.82 17.09 14.94
CA PRO A 24 -3.63 16.03 14.36
C PRO A 24 -4.37 16.49 13.09
N ASP A 25 -3.74 17.26 12.20
CA ASP A 25 -4.34 17.55 10.89
C ASP A 25 -4.74 16.22 10.23
N ARG A 26 -5.99 16.14 9.81
CA ARG A 26 -6.56 15.01 9.06
C ARG A 26 -5.67 14.63 7.87
N ARG A 27 -4.99 15.59 7.22
CA ARG A 27 -4.03 15.32 6.13
C ARG A 27 -2.77 14.65 6.64
N PHE A 28 -2.22 15.09 7.76
CA PHE A 28 -1.02 14.49 8.37
C PHE A 28 -1.22 13.00 8.62
N MET A 29 -2.28 12.62 9.34
CA MET A 29 -2.54 11.21 9.65
C MET A 29 -2.86 10.37 8.41
N THR A 30 -3.47 10.97 7.39
CA THR A 30 -3.71 10.27 6.13
C THR A 30 -2.40 9.97 5.42
N ASN A 31 -1.46 10.93 5.37
CA ASN A 31 -0.15 10.72 4.77
C ASN A 31 0.70 9.70 5.55
N VAL A 32 0.68 9.77 6.88
CA VAL A 32 1.38 8.81 7.74
C VAL A 32 0.87 7.39 7.49
N ILE A 33 -0.45 7.19 7.43
CA ILE A 33 -1.02 5.87 7.14
C ILE A 33 -0.69 5.41 5.72
N SER A 34 -0.81 6.28 4.72
CA SER A 34 -0.45 5.95 3.34
C SER A 34 1.02 5.54 3.22
N GLN A 35 1.93 6.28 3.87
CA GLN A 35 3.36 5.95 3.87
C GLN A 35 3.62 4.58 4.53
N MET A 36 2.99 4.32 5.67
CA MET A 36 3.14 3.04 6.36
C MET A 36 2.56 1.87 5.54
N ALA A 37 1.52 2.10 4.74
CA ALA A 37 1.00 1.11 3.81
C ALA A 37 1.94 0.88 2.62
N THR A 38 2.53 1.94 2.07
CA THR A 38 3.55 1.86 1.01
C THR A 38 4.77 1.06 1.46
N GLU A 39 5.18 1.21 2.72
CA GLU A 39 6.29 0.46 3.32
C GLU A 39 5.90 -0.96 3.76
N SER A 40 4.71 -1.44 3.39
CA SER A 40 4.17 -2.75 3.79
C SER A 40 4.17 -2.98 5.29
N ARG A 41 4.07 -1.92 6.10
CA ARG A 41 3.93 -2.03 7.56
C ARG A 41 2.48 -2.23 7.94
N LEU A 42 1.57 -1.54 7.27
CA LEU A 42 0.13 -1.60 7.50
C LEU A 42 -0.61 -2.09 6.27
N VAL A 43 -1.70 -2.80 6.49
CA VAL A 43 -2.66 -3.16 5.44
C VAL A 43 -4.05 -2.68 5.81
N GLY A 44 -4.74 -2.07 4.83
CA GLY A 44 -6.13 -1.67 4.96
C GLY A 44 -7.05 -2.87 4.80
N VAL A 45 -7.82 -3.18 5.84
CA VAL A 45 -8.84 -4.22 5.87
C VAL A 45 -10.21 -3.56 5.96
N ARG A 46 -11.04 -3.77 4.94
CA ARG A 46 -12.38 -3.20 4.91
C ARG A 46 -13.23 -3.81 6.02
N ARG A 47 -13.64 -3.00 7.00
CA ARG A 47 -14.64 -3.39 7.98
C ARG A 47 -16.02 -3.12 7.39
N ALA A 48 -16.54 -4.09 6.64
CA ALA A 48 -17.88 -4.02 6.11
C ALA A 48 -18.90 -4.22 7.25
N ARG A 49 -19.35 -3.13 7.88
CA ARG A 49 -20.53 -3.15 8.77
C ARG A 49 -21.82 -3.22 7.94
N SER A 50 -21.79 -2.65 6.73
CA SER A 50 -22.82 -2.73 5.69
C SER A 50 -22.19 -2.44 4.32
N TRP A 51 -22.92 -2.68 3.23
CA TRP A 51 -22.46 -2.41 1.86
C TRP A 51 -22.15 -0.92 1.58
N ARG A 52 -22.66 0.00 2.43
CA ARG A 52 -22.37 1.44 2.37
C ARG A 52 -21.18 1.87 3.23
N SER A 53 -20.62 0.98 4.04
CA SER A 53 -19.55 1.35 4.96
C SER A 53 -18.24 1.57 4.20
N ALA A 54 -17.75 2.81 4.21
CA ALA A 54 -16.41 3.17 3.75
C ALA A 54 -15.36 3.07 4.88
N GLU A 55 -15.71 2.47 6.02
CA GLU A 55 -14.82 2.36 7.17
C GLU A 55 -13.71 1.32 6.91
N ILE A 56 -12.48 1.80 6.77
CA ILE A 56 -11.28 0.98 6.65
C ILE A 56 -10.63 0.89 8.04
N ALA A 57 -10.37 -0.33 8.49
CA ALA A 57 -9.46 -0.57 9.60
C ALA A 57 -8.09 -0.97 9.05
N TYR A 58 -7.06 -0.79 9.86
CA TYR A 58 -5.70 -1.15 9.54
C TYR A 58 -5.22 -2.17 10.57
N THR A 59 -4.46 -3.14 10.09
CA THR A 59 -3.68 -4.08 10.91
C THR A 59 -2.25 -4.11 10.39
N ARG A 60 -1.33 -4.64 11.19
CA ARG A 60 0.05 -4.86 10.76
C ARG A 60 0.07 -5.88 9.64
N TRP A 61 0.99 -5.72 8.68
CA TRP A 61 1.19 -6.71 7.63
C TRP A 61 1.46 -8.10 8.21
N ALA A 62 2.38 -8.18 9.18
CA ALA A 62 2.75 -9.42 9.87
C ALA A 62 1.56 -10.12 10.57
N ASN A 63 0.50 -9.39 10.93
CA ASN A 63 -0.70 -10.00 11.51
C ASN A 63 -1.66 -10.51 10.42
N TRP A 64 -1.65 -9.88 9.25
CA TRP A 64 -2.56 -10.21 8.14
C TRP A 64 -2.02 -11.36 7.28
N LEU A 65 -0.72 -11.37 7.03
CA LEU A 65 0.00 -12.38 6.25
C LEU A 65 1.26 -12.78 7.02
N PRO A 66 1.12 -13.57 8.10
CA PRO A 66 2.25 -13.92 8.98
C PRO A 66 3.34 -14.73 8.29
N ASP A 67 2.98 -15.49 7.25
CA ASP A 67 3.89 -16.35 6.50
C ASP A 67 4.54 -15.66 5.29
N VAL A 68 4.23 -14.37 5.08
CA VAL A 68 4.77 -13.59 3.96
C VAL A 68 5.71 -12.53 4.50
N ASP A 69 7.02 -12.79 4.37
CA ASP A 69 8.01 -11.75 4.58
C ASP A 69 8.03 -10.81 3.38
N VAL A 70 7.90 -9.51 3.65
CA VAL A 70 7.95 -8.49 2.60
C VAL A 70 9.36 -7.94 2.56
N GLU A 71 10.21 -8.61 1.79
CA GLU A 71 11.44 -7.99 1.37
C GLU A 71 11.10 -6.76 0.51
N THR A 72 11.80 -5.66 0.74
CA THR A 72 11.69 -4.48 -0.13
C THR A 72 12.68 -4.69 -1.27
N PRO A 73 12.25 -5.13 -2.47
CA PRO A 73 13.16 -5.34 -3.58
C PRO A 73 13.80 -4.03 -4.02
N ASP A 74 14.91 -4.14 -4.76
CA ASP A 74 15.45 -2.99 -5.48
C ASP A 74 14.37 -2.40 -6.41
N PRO A 75 14.16 -1.07 -6.40
CA PRO A 75 13.09 -0.46 -7.19
C PRO A 75 13.18 -0.70 -8.69
N GLU A 76 14.37 -0.90 -9.26
CA GLU A 76 14.52 -1.20 -10.69
C GLU A 76 14.12 -2.65 -10.96
N GLU A 77 14.61 -3.59 -10.16
CA GLU A 77 14.25 -5.01 -10.26
C GLU A 77 12.74 -5.22 -10.11
N ALA A 78 12.12 -4.55 -9.13
CA ALA A 78 10.68 -4.62 -8.88
C ALA A 78 9.86 -4.16 -10.09
N ARG A 79 10.30 -3.10 -10.77
CA ARG A 79 9.63 -2.59 -11.99
C ARG A 79 9.78 -3.57 -13.14
N THR A 80 10.95 -4.18 -13.33
CA THR A 80 11.17 -5.20 -14.37
C THR A 80 10.31 -6.44 -14.14
N VAL A 81 10.18 -6.90 -12.89
CA VAL A 81 9.26 -8.00 -12.55
C VAL A 81 7.80 -7.62 -12.84
N LEU A 82 7.39 -6.40 -12.46
CA LEU A 82 6.04 -5.90 -12.74
C LEU A 82 5.76 -5.83 -14.26
N ALA A 83 6.71 -5.32 -15.04
CA ALA A 83 6.61 -5.25 -16.50
C ALA A 83 6.47 -6.65 -17.12
N ARG A 84 7.26 -7.61 -16.64
CA ARG A 84 7.19 -9.02 -17.08
C ARG A 84 5.79 -9.60 -16.84
N TRP A 85 5.27 -9.51 -15.62
CA TRP A 85 3.93 -10.03 -15.31
C TRP A 85 2.82 -9.35 -16.11
N TYR A 86 2.96 -8.03 -16.32
CA TYR A 86 2.02 -7.29 -17.14
C TYR A 86 2.01 -7.79 -18.59
N LEU A 87 3.18 -7.92 -19.22
CA LEU A 87 3.31 -8.37 -20.61
C LEU A 87 2.91 -9.83 -20.79
N GLU A 88 3.21 -10.70 -19.83
CA GLU A 88 2.75 -12.10 -19.83
C GLU A 88 1.22 -12.21 -19.80
N ARG A 89 0.53 -11.30 -19.10
CA ARG A 89 -0.92 -11.39 -18.90
C ARG A 89 -1.72 -10.58 -19.91
N PHE A 90 -1.21 -9.43 -20.33
CA PHE A 90 -1.92 -8.42 -21.11
C PHE A 90 -1.22 -8.08 -22.43
N GLY A 91 -0.11 -8.75 -22.75
CA GLY A 91 0.59 -8.57 -24.01
C GLY A 91 -0.18 -9.10 -25.23
N PRO A 92 0.20 -8.70 -26.45
CA PRO A 92 1.20 -7.67 -26.75
C PRO A 92 0.69 -6.26 -26.39
N ALA A 93 1.52 -5.49 -25.68
CA ALA A 93 1.19 -4.15 -25.20
C ALA A 93 2.38 -3.20 -25.40
N THR A 94 2.12 -1.91 -25.56
CA THR A 94 3.15 -0.89 -25.73
C THR A 94 3.69 -0.42 -24.38
N VAL A 95 4.84 0.27 -24.42
CA VAL A 95 5.39 0.97 -23.24
C VAL A 95 4.40 2.00 -22.71
N ASP A 96 3.64 2.65 -23.59
CA ASP A 96 2.66 3.66 -23.18
C ASP A 96 1.47 3.02 -22.45
N ASP A 97 1.04 1.82 -22.87
CA ASP A 97 0.01 1.04 -22.16
C ASP A 97 0.49 0.66 -20.75
N PHE A 98 1.73 0.16 -20.63
CA PHE A 98 2.30 -0.22 -19.35
C PHE A 98 2.52 0.99 -18.43
N ALA A 99 3.02 2.11 -18.95
CA ALA A 99 3.21 3.33 -18.18
C ALA A 99 1.87 3.86 -17.63
N TRP A 100 0.83 3.85 -18.46
CA TRP A 100 -0.52 4.25 -18.06
C TRP A 100 -1.08 3.32 -16.97
N TRP A 101 -0.95 1.99 -17.13
CA TRP A 101 -1.49 1.02 -16.18
C TRP A 101 -0.75 1.02 -14.84
N SER A 102 0.59 1.06 -14.86
CA SER A 102 1.44 0.98 -13.65
C SER A 102 1.54 2.30 -12.89
N GLY A 103 1.29 3.43 -13.56
CA GLY A 103 1.53 4.77 -13.02
C GLY A 103 3.02 5.18 -12.99
N LEU A 104 3.92 4.38 -13.58
CA LEU A 104 5.33 4.74 -13.72
C LEU A 104 5.51 5.88 -14.73
N THR A 105 6.57 6.68 -14.56
CA THR A 105 6.96 7.64 -15.60
C THR A 105 7.35 6.89 -16.88
N LYS A 106 7.20 7.52 -18.05
CA LYS A 106 7.61 6.90 -19.31
C LYS A 106 9.09 6.46 -19.29
N THR A 107 9.97 7.18 -18.61
CA THR A 107 11.38 6.79 -18.46
C THR A 107 11.53 5.50 -17.65
N GLN A 108 10.86 5.40 -16.51
CA GLN A 108 10.89 4.18 -15.69
C GLN A 108 10.25 2.99 -16.41
N ALA A 109 9.12 3.20 -17.10
CA ALA A 109 8.46 2.15 -17.88
C ALA A 109 9.34 1.63 -19.02
N ARG A 110 10.06 2.52 -19.72
CA ARG A 110 11.05 2.13 -20.74
C ARG A 110 12.23 1.36 -20.18
N ALA A 111 12.68 1.69 -18.97
CA ALA A 111 13.79 0.97 -18.34
C ALA A 111 13.36 -0.42 -17.84
N ALA A 112 12.08 -0.63 -17.60
CA ALA A 112 11.53 -1.87 -17.04
C ALA A 112 11.15 -2.94 -18.08
N ILE A 113 10.84 -2.52 -19.31
CA ILE A 113 10.49 -3.38 -20.46
C ILE A 113 11.73 -3.67 -21.29
#